data_AF-A0A2E4XLD3-F1
#
_entry.id   AF-A0A2E4XLD3-F1
#
_cell.length_a   1.000
_cell.length_b   1.000
_cell.length_c   1.000
_cell.angle_alpha   90.00
_cell.angle_beta   90.00
_cell.angle_gamma   90.00
#
_symmetry.space_group_name_H-M   'P 1'
#
loop_
_entity.id
_entity.type
_entity.pdbx_description
1 polymer ?
#
loop_
_entity_poly.entity_id
_entity_poly.type
_entity_poly.pdbx_seq_one_letter_code
_entity_poly.pdbx_strand_id
1 'polypeptide(L)'
;MLTQPTTDKILLAIADDLNAVVAPAIRDEQAKVLLGQAEQLLRRLSRRSASEIAWMVEEIAQIEEATGQERSQADGESLLLSDVAERYSRASQALAEAIDEAFESGDSQKLGELKQVLSSRIAREQEILGQLDLIGRG
;
A
#
# COMPACT_ATOMS: atom_id res chain seq x y z
N MET A 1 6.02 -26.62 -10.33
CA MET A 1 4.74 -26.31 -9.65
C MET A 1 5.00 -25.19 -8.67
N LEU A 2 4.21 -24.11 -8.70
CA LEU A 2 4.21 -23.11 -7.63
C LEU A 2 3.71 -23.79 -6.35
N THR A 3 4.63 -24.15 -5.46
CA THR A 3 4.33 -24.86 -4.21
C THR A 3 3.65 -24.00 -3.16
N GLN A 4 3.39 -22.71 -3.45
CA GLN A 4 2.61 -21.78 -2.64
C GLN A 4 2.28 -20.54 -3.49
N PRO A 5 1.22 -20.55 -4.30
CA PRO A 5 0.89 -19.46 -5.21
C PRO A 5 0.24 -18.32 -4.42
N THR A 6 1.07 -17.48 -3.82
CA THR A 6 0.65 -16.21 -3.24
C THR A 6 0.32 -15.21 -4.36
N THR A 7 -0.51 -14.21 -4.08
CA THR A 7 -0.92 -13.20 -5.06
C THR A 7 0.28 -12.52 -5.72
N ASP A 8 1.32 -12.21 -4.94
CA ASP A 8 2.55 -11.59 -5.44
C ASP A 8 3.30 -12.47 -6.45
N LYS A 9 3.36 -13.79 -6.22
CA LYS A 9 4.01 -14.73 -7.14
C LYS A 9 3.21 -14.94 -8.42
N ILE A 10 1.87 -14.95 -8.33
CA ILE A 10 0.99 -15.02 -9.51
C ILE A 10 1.21 -13.78 -10.39
N LEU A 11 1.22 -12.59 -9.79
CA LEU A 11 1.43 -11.34 -10.51
C LEU A 11 2.82 -11.26 -11.18
N LEU A 12 3.87 -11.74 -10.49
CA LEU A 12 5.21 -11.82 -11.08
C LEU A 12 5.28 -12.82 -12.23
N ALA A 13 4.69 -14.00 -12.09
CA ALA A 13 4.65 -14.98 -13.16
C ALA A 13 3.94 -14.43 -14.42
N ILE A 14 2.83 -13.71 -14.26
CA ILE A 14 2.15 -13.05 -15.38
C ILE A 14 3.06 -11.99 -16.01
N ALA A 15 3.73 -11.15 -15.21
CA ALA A 15 4.65 -10.13 -15.73
C ALA A 15 5.80 -10.77 -16.53
N ASP A 16 6.37 -11.87 -16.02
CA ASP A 16 7.45 -12.58 -16.67
C ASP A 16 6.99 -13.27 -17.97
N ASP A 17 5.80 -13.86 -18.00
CA ASP A 17 5.21 -14.45 -19.22
C ASP A 17 4.90 -13.37 -20.28
N LEU A 18 4.35 -12.22 -19.86
CA LEU A 18 4.11 -11.08 -20.76
C LEU A 18 5.40 -10.60 -21.41
N ASN A 19 6.50 -10.55 -20.65
CA ASN A 19 7.79 -10.10 -21.18
C ASN A 19 8.46 -11.19 -22.05
N ALA A 20 8.49 -12.44 -21.60
CA ALA A 20 9.21 -13.52 -22.28
C ALA A 20 8.48 -14.05 -23.53
N VAL A 21 7.14 -14.03 -23.54
CA VAL A 21 6.32 -14.66 -24.59
C VAL A 21 5.59 -13.61 -25.44
N VAL A 22 4.96 -12.62 -24.81
CA VAL A 22 4.09 -11.67 -25.52
C VAL A 22 4.90 -10.53 -26.14
N ALA A 23 5.84 -9.93 -25.42
CA ALA A 23 6.62 -8.78 -25.92
C ALA A 23 7.33 -9.05 -27.26
N PRO A 24 7.98 -10.21 -27.49
CA PRO A 24 8.64 -10.50 -28.76
C PRO A 24 7.68 -10.63 -29.96
N ALA A 25 6.41 -10.93 -29.70
CA ALA A 25 5.38 -11.08 -30.73
C ALA A 25 4.74 -9.74 -31.16
N ILE A 26 4.90 -8.69 -30.34
CA ILE A 26 4.35 -7.37 -30.64
C ILE A 26 5.27 -6.60 -31.59
N ARG A 27 4.72 -6.18 -32.73
CA ARG A 27 5.45 -5.37 -33.73
C ARG A 27 5.16 -3.88 -33.63
N ASP A 28 4.00 -3.52 -33.10
CA ASP A 28 3.57 -2.13 -32.94
C ASP A 28 4.27 -1.50 -31.72
N GLU A 29 4.94 -0.37 -31.94
CA GLU A 29 5.72 0.30 -30.89
C GLU A 29 4.83 0.88 -29.79
N GLN A 30 3.64 1.37 -30.12
CA GLN A 30 2.71 1.87 -29.12
C GLN A 30 2.22 0.73 -28.21
N ALA A 31 1.93 -0.44 -28.77
CA ALA A 31 1.56 -1.64 -28.02
C ALA A 31 2.70 -2.15 -27.12
N LYS A 32 3.97 -2.02 -27.55
CA LYS A 32 5.13 -2.34 -26.69
C LYS A 32 5.22 -1.41 -25.48
N VAL A 33 4.98 -0.11 -25.68
CA VAL A 33 4.95 0.85 -24.57
C VAL A 33 3.85 0.50 -23.56
N LEU A 34 2.64 0.23 -24.05
CA LEU A 34 1.52 -0.18 -23.19
C LEU A 34 1.81 -1.49 -22.44
N LEU A 35 2.45 -2.46 -23.10
CA LEU A 35 2.84 -3.71 -22.47
C LEU A 35 3.84 -3.48 -21.33
N GLY A 36 4.86 -2.64 -21.55
CA GLY A 36 5.81 -2.30 -20.49
C GLY A 36 5.14 -1.59 -19.32
N GLN A 37 4.16 -0.70 -19.57
CA GLN A 37 3.40 -0.03 -18.51
C GLN A 37 2.58 -1.04 -17.70
N ALA A 38 1.96 -2.02 -18.36
CA ALA A 38 1.24 -3.11 -17.70
C ALA A 38 2.18 -3.97 -16.84
N GLU A 39 3.39 -4.28 -17.34
CA GLU A 39 4.41 -4.99 -16.57
C GLU A 39 4.80 -4.23 -15.29
N GLN A 40 5.09 -2.94 -15.40
CA GLN A 40 5.40 -2.10 -14.25
C GLN A 40 4.25 -2.04 -13.22
N LEU A 41 3.00 -2.06 -13.68
CA LEU A 41 1.84 -2.13 -12.79
C LEU A 41 1.76 -3.49 -12.08
N LEU A 42 1.94 -4.60 -12.79
CA LEU A 42 1.91 -5.95 -12.20
C LEU A 42 2.99 -6.14 -11.14
N ARG A 43 4.22 -5.66 -11.39
CA ARG A 43 5.31 -5.73 -10.40
C ARG A 43 5.03 -4.88 -9.16
N ARG A 44 4.35 -3.73 -9.31
CA ARG A 44 3.91 -2.89 -8.18
C ARG A 44 2.79 -3.56 -7.39
N LEU A 45 1.79 -4.11 -8.07
CA LEU A 45 0.71 -4.87 -7.44
C LEU A 45 1.27 -6.07 -6.66
N SER A 46 2.29 -6.74 -7.20
CA SER A 46 2.98 -7.82 -6.50
C SER A 46 3.54 -7.36 -5.16
N ARG A 47 4.36 -6.30 -5.14
CA ARG A 47 4.92 -5.72 -3.91
C ARG A 47 3.82 -5.30 -2.92
N ARG A 48 2.78 -4.62 -3.40
CA ARG A 48 1.66 -4.18 -2.57
C ARG A 48 0.94 -5.39 -1.95
N SER A 49 0.57 -6.36 -2.77
CA SER A 49 -0.18 -7.55 -2.31
C SER A 49 0.58 -8.41 -1.30
N ALA A 50 1.91 -8.36 -1.30
CA ALA A 50 2.75 -9.09 -0.34
C ALA A 50 2.75 -8.47 1.06
N SER A 51 2.52 -7.15 1.17
CA SER A 51 2.79 -6.40 2.40
C SER A 51 1.61 -5.54 2.89
N GLU A 52 0.57 -5.34 2.07
CA GLU A 52 -0.53 -4.40 2.35
C GLU A 52 -1.19 -4.63 3.71
N ILE A 53 -1.53 -5.88 4.04
CA ILE A 53 -2.16 -6.20 5.33
C ILE A 53 -1.22 -5.85 6.50
N ALA A 54 0.06 -6.19 6.41
CA ALA A 54 1.02 -5.91 7.47
C ALA A 54 1.16 -4.39 7.69
N TRP A 55 1.26 -3.63 6.60
CA TRP A 55 1.35 -2.18 6.66
C TRP A 55 0.09 -1.52 7.25
N MET A 56 -1.10 -1.99 6.87
CA MET A 56 -2.36 -1.48 7.41
C MET A 56 -2.46 -1.76 8.91
N VAL A 57 -2.09 -2.96 9.36
CA VAL A 57 -2.10 -3.34 10.78
C VAL A 57 -1.09 -2.51 11.58
N GLU A 58 0.14 -2.33 11.07
CA GLU A 58 1.14 -1.46 11.69
C GLU A 58 0.64 -0.02 11.83
N GLU A 59 0.01 0.51 10.79
CA GLU A 59 -0.47 1.89 10.80
C GLU A 59 -1.70 2.08 11.71
N ILE A 60 -2.62 1.12 11.74
CA ILE A 60 -3.72 1.10 12.74
C ILE A 60 -3.12 1.20 14.14
N ALA A 61 -2.12 0.39 14.46
CA ALA A 61 -1.49 0.39 15.77
C ALA A 61 -0.80 1.73 16.10
N GLN A 62 -0.20 2.41 15.11
CA GLN A 62 0.37 3.74 15.28
C GLN A 62 -0.71 4.81 15.51
N ILE A 63 -1.83 4.71 14.79
CA ILE A 63 -2.96 5.62 14.95
C ILE A 63 -3.59 5.46 16.33
N GLU A 64 -3.88 4.23 16.76
CA GLU A 64 -4.48 3.95 18.07
C GLU A 64 -3.59 4.49 19.21
N GLU A 65 -2.27 4.31 19.11
CA GLU A 65 -1.31 4.88 20.05
C GLU A 65 -1.32 6.42 20.02
N ALA A 66 -1.33 7.01 18.84
CA ALA A 66 -1.36 8.45 18.67
C ALA A 66 -2.70 9.09 19.07
N THR A 67 -3.83 8.39 18.99
CA THR A 67 -5.15 8.90 19.42
C THR A 67 -5.47 8.55 20.87
N GLY A 68 -4.63 7.75 21.54
CA GLY A 68 -4.88 7.27 22.90
C GLY A 68 -6.03 6.26 22.98
N GLN A 69 -6.42 5.67 21.85
CA GLN A 69 -7.37 4.57 21.83
C GLN A 69 -6.68 3.31 22.35
N GLU A 70 -7.30 2.60 23.28
CA GLU A 70 -6.79 1.30 23.72
C GLU A 70 -6.71 0.37 22.51
N ARG A 71 -5.53 -0.22 22.26
CA ARG A 71 -5.39 -1.32 21.32
C ARG A 71 -6.44 -2.36 21.69
N SER A 72 -7.36 -2.67 20.79
CA SER A 72 -8.13 -3.91 20.90
C SER A 72 -7.17 -5.07 20.71
N GLN A 73 -6.42 -5.44 21.75
CA GLN A 73 -5.58 -6.64 21.79
C GLN A 73 -6.46 -7.87 21.96
N ALA A 74 -7.44 -8.04 21.06
CA ALA A 74 -8.15 -9.29 20.95
C ALA A 74 -7.22 -10.28 20.25
N ASP A 75 -6.71 -11.25 21.00
CA ASP A 75 -6.05 -12.43 20.44
C ASP A 75 -6.96 -13.02 19.33
N GLY A 76 -6.49 -13.05 18.08
CA GLY A 76 -7.26 -13.57 16.94
C GLY A 76 -7.94 -12.54 16.01
N GLU A 77 -7.43 -11.31 15.91
CA GLU A 77 -7.91 -10.37 14.89
C GLU A 77 -7.77 -10.90 13.46
N SER A 78 -8.82 -10.73 12.67
CA SER A 78 -8.86 -11.18 11.27
C SER A 78 -7.80 -10.47 10.43
N LEU A 79 -7.08 -11.25 9.61
CA LEU A 79 -6.16 -10.77 8.58
C LEU A 79 -6.79 -10.82 7.18
N LEU A 80 -8.11 -11.01 7.09
CA LEU A 80 -8.81 -10.82 5.82
C LEU A 80 -8.72 -9.36 5.43
N LEU A 81 -8.35 -9.09 4.17
CA LEU A 81 -8.17 -7.72 3.67
C LEU A 81 -9.42 -6.86 3.87
N SER A 82 -10.62 -7.43 3.74
CA SER A 82 -11.88 -6.72 4.01
C SER A 82 -11.97 -6.17 5.43
N ASP A 83 -11.60 -7.00 6.39
CA ASP A 83 -11.77 -6.71 7.81
C ASP A 83 -10.69 -5.72 8.26
N VAL A 84 -9.46 -5.92 7.77
CA VAL A 84 -8.35 -4.99 7.98
C VAL A 84 -8.65 -3.63 7.32
N ALA A 85 -9.27 -3.60 6.14
CA ALA A 85 -9.67 -2.37 5.47
C ALA A 85 -10.75 -1.61 6.25
N GLU A 86 -11.74 -2.31 6.80
CA GLU A 86 -12.75 -1.69 7.65
C GLU A 86 -12.13 -1.07 8.91
N ARG A 87 -11.24 -1.82 9.58
CA ARG A 87 -10.49 -1.32 10.75
C ARG A 87 -9.63 -0.11 10.40
N TYR A 88 -8.90 -0.18 9.29
CA TYR A 88 -8.05 0.91 8.81
C TYR A 88 -8.86 2.17 8.49
N SER A 89 -10.07 2.01 7.92
CA SER A 89 -11.00 3.11 7.70
C SER A 89 -11.44 3.76 9.02
N ARG A 90 -11.79 2.97 10.04
CA ARG A 90 -12.16 3.49 11.36
C ARG A 90 -11.00 4.21 12.04
N ALA A 91 -9.80 3.63 12.01
CA ALA A 91 -8.60 4.27 12.56
C ALA A 91 -8.31 5.59 11.83
N SER A 92 -8.39 5.61 10.50
CA SER A 92 -8.18 6.85 9.73
C SER A 92 -9.21 7.94 10.05
N GLN A 93 -10.46 7.57 10.31
CA GLN A 93 -11.48 8.50 10.78
C GLN A 93 -11.13 9.08 12.16
N ALA A 94 -10.73 8.21 13.11
CA ALA A 94 -10.30 8.66 14.43
C ALA A 94 -9.06 9.57 14.39
N LEU A 95 -8.12 9.30 13.48
CA LEU A 95 -6.97 10.19 13.24
C LEU A 95 -7.42 11.57 12.76
N ALA A 96 -8.38 11.64 11.83
CA ALA A 96 -8.90 12.90 11.33
C ALA A 96 -9.59 13.72 12.44
N GLU A 97 -10.46 13.07 13.21
CA GLU A 97 -11.14 13.70 14.35
C GLU A 97 -10.14 14.21 15.41
N ALA A 98 -9.12 13.42 15.74
CA ALA A 98 -8.08 13.83 16.69
C ALA A 98 -7.23 15.01 16.19
N ILE A 99 -6.99 15.11 14.88
CA ILE A 99 -6.29 16.26 14.28
C ILE A 99 -7.13 17.53 14.43
N ASP A 100 -8.42 17.45 14.12
CA ASP A 100 -9.34 18.57 14.25
C ASP A 100 -9.44 19.03 15.71
N GLU A 101 -9.58 18.09 16.66
CA GLU A 101 -9.62 18.40 18.10
C GLU A 101 -8.31 19.03 18.60
N ALA A 102 -7.15 18.48 18.22
CA ALA A 102 -5.84 19.04 18.59
C ALA A 102 -5.63 20.44 18.00
N PHE A 103 -6.16 20.69 16.80
CA PHE A 103 -6.10 22.01 16.17
C PHE A 103 -7.01 23.02 16.89
N GLU A 104 -8.25 22.66 17.21
CA GLU A 104 -9.21 23.52 17.91
C GLU A 104 -8.77 23.84 19.35
N SER A 105 -8.21 22.87 20.06
CA SER A 105 -7.69 23.03 21.42
C SER A 105 -6.34 23.76 21.49
N GLY A 106 -5.66 23.93 20.35
CA GLY A 106 -4.33 24.54 20.29
C GLY A 106 -3.21 23.65 20.85
N ASP A 107 -3.43 22.34 20.98
CA ASP A 107 -2.43 21.39 21.43
C ASP A 107 -1.40 21.11 20.33
N SER A 108 -0.40 22.00 20.26
CA SER A 108 0.67 21.91 19.28
C SER A 108 1.54 20.65 19.40
N GLN A 109 1.64 20.05 20.60
CA GLN A 109 2.38 18.82 20.79
C GLN A 109 1.61 17.67 20.16
N LYS A 110 0.33 17.53 20.50
CA LYS A 110 -0.52 16.47 19.96
C LYS A 110 -0.66 16.56 18.45
N LEU A 111 -0.84 17.77 17.93
CA LEU A 111 -0.89 18.02 16.50
C LEU A 111 0.42 17.62 15.79
N GLY A 112 1.57 17.77 16.46
CA GLY A 112 2.87 17.31 15.96
C GLY A 112 2.95 15.80 15.85
N GLU A 113 2.53 15.08 16.89
CA GLU A 113 2.48 13.60 16.93
C GLU A 113 1.58 13.05 15.81
N LEU A 114 0.37 13.59 15.66
CA LEU A 114 -0.59 13.14 14.63
C LEU A 114 -0.08 13.41 13.20
N LYS A 115 0.62 14.52 12.97
CA LYS A 115 1.26 14.83 11.67
C LYS A 115 2.43 13.89 11.35
N GLN A 116 3.10 13.34 12.35
CA GLN A 116 4.15 12.35 12.15
C GLN A 116 3.58 11.03 11.61
N VAL A 117 2.38 10.64 12.06
CA VAL A 117 1.65 9.49 11.50
C VAL A 117 1.35 9.71 10.01
N LEU A 118 0.82 10.88 9.64
CA LEU A 118 0.56 11.22 8.23
C LEU A 118 1.84 11.22 7.38
N SER A 119 2.95 11.71 7.94
CA SER A 119 4.24 11.71 7.25
C SER A 119 4.75 10.30 7.00
N SER A 120 4.55 9.39 7.96
CA SER A 120 4.90 7.97 7.84
C SER A 120 4.05 7.27 6.76
N ARG A 121 2.74 7.56 6.71
CA ARG A 121 1.85 7.10 5.63
C ARG A 121 2.36 7.52 4.25
N ILE A 122 2.70 8.80 4.08
CA ILE A 122 3.19 9.33 2.79
C ILE A 122 4.50 8.66 2.38
N ALA A 123 5.44 8.48 3.31
CA ALA A 123 6.71 7.80 3.03
C ALA A 123 6.49 6.36 2.54
N ARG A 124 5.53 5.65 3.14
CA ARG A 124 5.16 4.29 2.74
C ARG A 124 4.49 4.24 1.35
N GLU A 125 3.57 5.17 1.06
CA GLU A 125 2.98 5.28 -0.29
C GLU A 125 4.05 5.52 -1.36
N GLN A 126 5.06 6.35 -1.07
CA GLN A 126 6.18 6.58 -1.97
C GLN A 126 7.03 5.31 -2.18
N GLU A 127 7.28 4.53 -1.13
CA GLU A 127 7.99 3.24 -1.20
C GLU A 127 7.24 2.25 -2.11
N ILE A 128 5.92 2.15 -1.96
CA ILE A 128 5.05 1.26 -2.75
C ILE A 128 5.06 1.64 -4.22
N LEU A 129 4.82 2.92 -4.50
CA LEU A 129 4.74 3.46 -5.85
C LEU A 129 6.09 3.36 -6.58
N GLY A 130 7.20 3.57 -5.87
CA GLY A 130 8.54 3.60 -6.46
C GLY A 130 8.70 4.69 -7.53
N GLN A 131 9.80 4.66 -8.27
CA GLN A 131 10.00 5.50 -9.46
C GLN A 131 9.36 4.81 -10.69
N LEU A 132 8.62 5.58 -11.49
CA LEU A 132 8.21 5.15 -12.83
C LEU A 132 9.40 5.30 -13.76
N ASP A 133 9.95 4.19 -14.25
CA ASP A 133 10.84 4.27 -15.40
C ASP A 133 10.04 4.76 -16.60
N LEU A 134 10.50 5.83 -17.23
CA LEU A 134 9.93 6.38 -18.46
C LEU A 134 10.10 5.35 -19.59
N ILE A 135 9.09 4.54 -19.83
CA ILE A 135 9.06 3.60 -20.96
C ILE A 135 8.87 4.41 -22.25
N GLY A 136 9.83 4.29 -23.19
CA GLY A 136 9.71 4.85 -24.55
C GLY A 136 10.41 6.20 -24.81
N ARG A 137 11.43 6.57 -24.02
CA ARG A 137 12.38 7.63 -24.41
C ARG A 137 13.75 7.04 -24.76
N GLY A 138 13.82 6.43 -25.94
CA GLY A 138 15.05 6.01 -26.62
C GLY A 138 14.91 6.29 -28.10
#